data_AF-A0A3D2DL62-F1
#
_entry.id   AF-A0A3D2DL62-F1
#
_cell.length_a   1.000
_cell.length_b   1.000
_cell.length_c   1.000
_cell.angle_alpha   90.00
_cell.angle_beta   90.00
_cell.angle_gamma   90.00
#
_symmetry.space_group_name_H-M   'P 1'
#
loop_
_entity.id
_entity.type
_entity.pdbx_description
1 polymer ?
#
loop_
_entity_poly.entity_id
_entity_poly.type
_entity_poly.pdbx_seq_one_letter_code
_entity_poly.pdbx_strand_id
1 'polypeptide(L)'
;MSGVRRVFVEKKKPFAVNAKELHDEITGYLGIKDITDVRVLIRYDIENLSDDTYNKALTTVFSEPPVDDVYETEFAAADDDYVFSVEYLPGQFDQRAD
;
A
#
# COMPACT_ATOMS: atom_id res chain seq x y z
N MET A 1 8.40 -5.28 -24.52
CA MET A 1 8.35 -4.51 -23.27
C MET A 1 7.47 -5.30 -22.32
N SER A 2 8.06 -5.98 -21.34
CA SER A 2 7.27 -6.61 -20.28
C SER A 2 6.61 -5.47 -19.50
N GLY A 3 5.28 -5.47 -19.40
CA GLY A 3 4.57 -4.47 -18.63
C GLY A 3 4.70 -4.78 -17.15
N VAL A 4 5.26 -3.86 -16.37
CA VAL A 4 5.18 -3.92 -14.91
C VAL A 4 3.71 -3.77 -14.52
N ARG A 5 3.20 -4.72 -13.75
CA ARG A 5 1.87 -4.59 -13.11
C ARG A 5 2.07 -4.02 -11.72
N ARG A 6 1.29 -2.99 -11.40
CA ARG A 6 1.34 -2.36 -10.08
C ARG A 6 0.08 -2.69 -9.31
N VAL A 7 0.24 -3.15 -8.09
CA VAL A 7 -0.86 -3.46 -7.17
C VAL A 7 -0.64 -2.69 -5.88
N PHE A 8 -1.69 -2.04 -5.39
CA PHE A 8 -1.73 -1.40 -4.09
C PHE A 8 -2.66 -2.18 -3.18
N VAL A 9 -2.22 -2.40 -1.94
CA VAL A 9 -3.01 -3.11 -0.93
C VAL A 9 -3.04 -2.28 0.33
N GLU A 10 -4.23 -2.03 0.86
CA GLU A 10 -4.41 -1.33 2.12
C GLU A 10 -5.36 -2.08 3.05
N LYS A 11 -5.17 -1.91 4.35
CA LYS A 11 -6.10 -2.48 5.33
C LYS A 11 -7.42 -1.71 5.25
N LYS A 12 -8.54 -2.43 5.22
CA LYS A 12 -9.88 -1.81 5.37
C LYS A 12 -9.92 -0.99 6.65
N LYS A 13 -10.70 0.10 6.66
CA LYS A 13 -10.79 1.04 7.79
C LYS A 13 -10.88 0.39 9.19
N PRO A 14 -11.66 -0.69 9.42
CA PRO A 14 -11.73 -1.34 10.74
C PRO A 14 -10.42 -2.01 11.19
N PHE A 15 -9.52 -2.35 10.27
CA PHE A 15 -8.27 -3.06 10.51
C PHE A 15 -7.02 -2.20 10.28
N ALA A 16 -7.18 -0.93 9.89
CA ALA A 16 -6.10 0.00 9.54
C ALA A 16 -5.37 0.58 10.76
N VAL A 17 -4.88 -0.30 11.65
CA VAL A 17 -4.23 0.08 12.91
C VAL A 17 -3.01 0.98 12.67
N ASN A 18 -2.10 0.56 11.78
CA ASN A 18 -0.88 1.34 11.48
C ASN A 18 -1.20 2.74 10.94
N ALA A 19 -2.25 2.87 10.11
CA ALA A 19 -2.65 4.14 9.56
C ALA A 19 -3.19 5.08 10.65
N LYS A 20 -3.96 4.54 11.58
CA LYS A 20 -4.43 5.26 12.76
C LYS A 20 -3.29 5.69 13.69
N GLU A 21 -2.35 4.79 13.98
CA GLU A 21 -1.17 5.10 14.80
C GLU A 21 -0.35 6.23 14.17
N LEU A 22 -0.12 6.19 12.86
CA LEU A 22 0.61 7.24 12.15
C LEU A 22 -0.14 8.59 12.18
N HIS A 23 -1.47 8.58 12.02
CA HIS A 23 -2.29 9.78 12.20
C HIS A 23 -2.13 10.38 13.61
N ASP A 24 -2.18 9.54 14.64
CA ASP A 24 -2.05 9.96 16.04
C ASP A 24 -0.63 10.51 16.33
N GLU A 25 0.41 9.93 15.74
CA GLU A 25 1.78 10.46 15.82
C GLU A 25 1.94 11.81 15.12
N ILE A 26 1.40 11.97 13.92
CA ILE A 26 1.51 13.23 13.17
C ILE A 26 0.76 14.36 13.91
N THR A 27 -0.45 14.09 14.39
CA THR A 27 -1.27 15.09 15.08
C THR A 27 -0.77 15.37 16.50
N GLY A 28 -0.31 14.33 17.22
CA GLY A 28 0.13 14.41 18.61
C GLY A 28 1.59 14.81 18.78
N TYR A 29 2.51 14.07 18.16
CA TYR A 29 3.95 14.25 18.33
C TYR A 29 4.50 15.38 17.44
N LEU A 30 4.14 15.40 16.16
CA LEU A 30 4.60 16.45 15.23
C LEU A 30 3.75 17.73 15.33
N GLY A 31 2.55 17.65 15.90
CA GLY A 31 1.67 18.79 16.13
C GLY A 31 0.98 19.33 14.87
N ILE A 32 0.93 18.56 13.79
CA ILE A 32 0.27 18.94 12.53
C ILE A 32 -1.21 18.59 12.65
N LYS A 33 -2.07 19.58 12.85
CA LYS A 33 -3.48 19.38 13.26
C LYS A 33 -4.50 19.39 12.14
N ASP A 34 -4.11 19.81 10.95
CA ASP A 34 -5.04 19.98 9.82
C ASP A 34 -5.21 18.70 8.99
N ILE A 35 -4.47 17.63 9.32
CA ILE A 35 -4.65 16.32 8.69
C ILE A 35 -5.95 15.69 9.16
N THR A 36 -6.73 15.19 8.20
CA THR A 36 -8.07 14.62 8.44
C THR A 36 -8.09 13.10 8.39
N ASP A 37 -7.16 12.49 7.64
CA ASP A 37 -7.03 11.05 7.51
C ASP A 37 -5.59 10.68 7.12
N VAL A 38 -5.20 9.44 7.39
CA VAL A 38 -3.93 8.86 6.93
C VAL A 38 -4.23 7.48 6.38
N ARG A 39 -3.67 7.17 5.20
CA ARG A 39 -3.74 5.84 4.59
C ARG A 39 -2.35 5.27 4.43
N VAL A 40 -2.24 3.95 4.60
CA VAL A 40 -1.00 3.21 4.43
C VAL A 40 -1.25 2.10 3.42
N LEU A 41 -0.62 2.23 2.25
CA LEU A 41 -0.72 1.28 1.16
C LEU A 41 0.63 0.59 0.94
N ILE A 42 0.58 -0.72 0.71
CA ILE A 42 1.73 -1.50 0.23
C ILE A 42 1.66 -1.52 -1.29
N ARG A 43 2.75 -1.15 -1.97
CA ARG A 43 2.88 -1.18 -3.43
C ARG A 43 3.71 -2.40 -3.85
N TYR A 44 3.13 -3.25 -4.69
CA TYR A 44 3.83 -4.34 -5.35
C TYR A 44 4.02 -3.99 -6.83
N ASP A 45 5.28 -3.98 -7.28
CA ASP A 45 5.63 -3.91 -8.69
C ASP A 45 5.99 -5.31 -9.17
N ILE A 46 5.20 -5.84 -10.10
CA ILE A 46 5.17 -7.25 -10.46
C ILE A 46 5.55 -7.41 -11.93
N GLU A 47 6.51 -8.27 -12.19
CA GLU A 47 6.96 -8.62 -13.54
C GLU A 47 6.94 -10.13 -13.75
N ASN A 48 6.93 -10.56 -15.02
CA ASN A 48 7.13 -11.95 -15.43
C ASN A 48 6.09 -12.97 -14.90
N LEU A 49 4.84 -12.52 -14.66
CA LEU A 49 3.72 -13.40 -14.30
C LEU A 49 2.71 -13.55 -15.45
N SER A 50 2.15 -14.76 -15.57
CA SER A 50 0.99 -14.98 -16.43
C SER A 50 -0.27 -14.34 -15.83
N ASP A 51 -1.25 -14.02 -16.66
CA ASP A 51 -2.51 -13.41 -16.21
C ASP A 51 -3.24 -14.28 -15.17
N ASP A 52 -3.29 -15.59 -15.39
CA ASP A 52 -3.91 -16.53 -14.46
C ASP A 52 -3.20 -16.56 -13.11
N THR A 53 -1.86 -16.59 -13.12
CA THR A 53 -1.06 -16.57 -11.88
C THR A 53 -1.22 -15.25 -11.14
N TYR A 54 -1.18 -14.14 -11.88
CA TYR A 54 -1.38 -12.80 -11.33
C TYR A 54 -2.75 -12.68 -10.64
N ASN A 55 -3.84 -13.06 -11.32
CA ASN A 55 -5.19 -12.98 -10.78
C ASN A 55 -5.36 -13.81 -9.50
N LYS A 56 -4.74 -14.99 -9.43
CA LYS A 56 -4.73 -15.81 -8.21
C LYS A 56 -3.93 -15.13 -7.10
N ALA A 57 -2.74 -14.64 -7.42
CA ALA A 57 -1.83 -14.03 -6.46
C ALA A 57 -2.42 -12.77 -5.78
N LEU A 58 -3.30 -12.01 -6.46
CA LEU A 58 -4.00 -10.87 -5.88
C LEU A 58 -4.66 -11.19 -4.53
N THR A 59 -5.28 -12.37 -4.42
CA THR A 59 -6.08 -12.74 -3.22
C THR A 59 -5.42 -13.81 -2.35
N THR A 60 -4.29 -14.38 -2.78
CA THR A 60 -3.60 -15.45 -2.05
C THR A 60 -2.20 -15.07 -1.57
N VAL A 61 -1.56 -14.09 -2.19
CA VAL A 61 -0.19 -13.66 -1.88
C VAL A 61 -0.16 -12.19 -1.48
N PHE A 62 -0.75 -11.31 -2.29
CA PHE A 62 -0.61 -9.87 -2.11
C PHE A 62 -1.58 -9.29 -1.07
N SER A 63 -2.69 -9.97 -0.80
CA SER A 63 -3.73 -9.50 0.12
C SER A 63 -4.39 -10.61 0.91
N GLU A 64 -5.02 -10.23 2.01
CA GLU A 64 -5.97 -11.02 2.76
C GLU A 64 -7.38 -10.43 2.54
N PRO A 65 -8.18 -10.97 1.60
CA PRO A 65 -9.44 -10.37 1.16
C PRO A 65 -10.44 -9.98 2.26
N PRO A 66 -10.54 -10.69 3.41
CA PRO A 66 -11.42 -10.27 4.49
C PRO A 66 -11.04 -8.91 5.08
N VAL A 67 -9.75 -8.57 5.13
CA VAL A 67 -9.22 -7.40 5.85
C VAL A 67 -8.56 -6.36 4.98
N ASP A 68 -8.26 -6.68 3.72
CA ASP A 68 -7.57 -5.80 2.78
C ASP A 68 -8.47 -5.39 1.61
N ASP A 69 -8.25 -4.16 1.13
CA ASP A 69 -8.71 -3.68 -0.18
C ASP A 69 -7.53 -3.69 -1.16
N VAL A 70 -7.80 -4.08 -2.41
CA VAL A 70 -6.80 -4.23 -3.48
C VAL A 70 -7.15 -3.31 -4.63
N TYR A 71 -6.15 -2.56 -5.10
CA TYR A 71 -6.27 -1.65 -6.22
C TYR A 71 -5.20 -1.97 -7.26
N GLU A 72 -5.60 -2.14 -8.50
CA GLU A 72 -4.69 -2.38 -9.61
C GLU A 72 -4.37 -1.05 -10.32
N THR A 73 -3.11 -0.83 -10.68
CA THR A 73 -2.58 0.33 -11.43
C THR A 73 -2.60 1.65 -10.67
N GLU A 74 -3.70 2.00 -10.02
CA GLU A 74 -3.91 3.27 -9.33
C GLU A 74 -4.90 3.10 -8.17
N PHE A 75 -4.91 4.07 -7.26
CA PHE A 75 -5.90 4.19 -6.18
C PHE A 75 -6.42 5.62 -6.14
N ALA A 76 -7.64 5.81 -5.64
CA ALA A 76 -8.22 7.14 -5.52
C ALA A 76 -7.47 7.95 -4.45
N ALA A 77 -7.04 9.15 -4.82
CA ALA A 77 -6.53 10.19 -3.94
C ALA A 77 -7.26 11.51 -4.29
N ALA A 78 -7.55 12.34 -3.30
CA ALA A 78 -8.11 13.66 -3.49
C ALA A 78 -7.05 14.67 -3.95
N ASP A 79 -7.48 15.81 -4.50
CA ASP A 79 -6.57 16.85 -4.99
C ASP A 79 -5.71 17.49 -3.88
N ASP A 80 -6.19 17.43 -2.63
CA ASP A 80 -5.52 17.91 -1.43
C ASP A 80 -4.75 16.81 -0.67
N ASP A 81 -4.78 15.56 -1.15
CA ASP A 81 -3.98 14.47 -0.58
C ASP A 81 -2.51 14.62 -0.96
N TYR A 82 -1.62 14.35 0.01
CA TYR A 82 -0.19 14.24 -0.22
C TYR A 82 0.22 12.77 -0.24
N VAL A 83 0.65 12.30 -1.41
CA VAL A 83 1.07 10.91 -1.62
C VAL A 83 2.57 10.84 -1.84
N PHE A 84 3.24 10.04 -1.03
CA PHE A 84 4.66 9.72 -1.21
C PHE A 84 4.90 8.25 -0.87
N SER A 85 5.97 7.68 -1.43
CA SER A 85 6.37 6.31 -1.17
C SER A 85 7.73 6.28 -0.49
N VAL A 86 7.92 5.30 0.38
CA VAL A 86 9.23 4.92 0.90
C VAL A 86 9.58 3.54 0.37
N GLU A 87 10.85 3.33 0.04
CA GLU A 87 11.37 2.04 -0.40
C GLU A 87 12.73 1.78 0.24
N TYR A 88 13.09 0.51 0.35
CA TYR A 88 14.43 0.11 0.76
C TYR A 88 15.46 0.59 -0.25
N LEU A 89 16.63 1.00 0.25
CA LEU A 89 17.74 1.38 -0.60
C LEU A 89 18.34 0.15 -1.28
N PRO A 90 18.98 0.30 -2.46
CA PRO A 90 19.65 -0.80 -3.14
C PRO A 90 20.64 -1.53 -2.21
N GLY A 91 20.47 -2.85 -2.10
CA GLY A 91 21.30 -3.71 -1.24
C GLY A 91 20.80 -3.87 0.20
N GLN A 92 19.71 -3.21 0.60
CA GLN A 92 19.00 -3.55 1.83
C GLN A 92 18.12 -4.79 1.61
N PHE A 93 18.06 -5.65 2.62
CA PHE A 93 17.21 -6.84 2.58
C PHE A 93 15.75 -6.44 2.81
N ASP A 94 14.91 -6.72 1.83
CA ASP A 94 13.46 -6.63 1.94
C ASP A 94 12.88 -8.03 2.04
N GLN A 95 12.54 -8.45 3.26
CA GLN A 95 11.96 -9.77 3.53
C GLN A 95 10.64 -10.01 2.78
N ARG A 96 9.91 -8.95 2.38
CA ARG A 96 8.65 -9.09 1.66
C ARG A 96 8.84 -9.17 0.14
N ALA A 97 9.98 -8.70 -0.36
CA ALA A 97 10.32 -8.76 -1.78
C ALA A 97 11.07 -10.06 -2.16
N ASP A 98 11.73 -10.71 -1.19
CA ASP A 98 12.36 -12.03 -1.31
C ASP A 98 11.37 -13.18 -1.05
#